data_AF-A0A9N8JUM9-F1
#
_entry.id   AF-A0A9N8JUM9-F1
#
_cell.length_a   1.000
_cell.length_b   1.000
_cell.length_c   1.000
_cell.angle_alpha   90.00
_cell.angle_beta   90.00
_cell.angle_gamma   90.00
#
_symmetry.space_group_name_H-M   'P 1'
#
loop_
_entity.id
_entity.type
_entity.pdbx_description
1 polymer ?
#
loop_
_entity_poly.entity_id
_entity_poly.type
_entity_poly.pdbx_seq_one_letter_code
_entity_poly.pdbx_strand_id
1 'polypeptide(L)'
;MDDQLPYRIRADRYTFGEESEIDPYSEVVVACVEGNLSPVDAAEKITTILADQASQSKADIDLHQKNQPYVVNTDLVAAIIGSASSSFAPSSPAHERLLLLLRSFPSVRSRQVPNPNLDGNLEIRPALKDFGHLIDTRPHMILWENLDKLHLVENLGVLAEIGVEKCTSEQQQRWRNLSFFFARLTTQGIVDLSHFSALFMLLPEMQIKSTTSGWSGFLAGQTLAAAQWIVPENHGVWVWRACQRTERLAAEERPPRRKWNLEYWELWRSRFRDVVEREEDERIHPVVREEAKKALKVMIALERGDTNKEQ
;
A
#
# COMPACT_ATOMS: atom_id res chain seq x y z
N MET A 1 -18.73 11.89 -0.80
CA MET A 1 -17.25 11.83 -0.86
C MET A 1 -16.77 10.45 -1.33
N ASP A 2 -17.63 9.63 -1.93
CA ASP A 2 -17.27 8.27 -2.34
C ASP A 2 -17.43 8.12 -3.86
N ASP A 3 -17.21 9.22 -4.58
CA ASP A 3 -17.15 9.20 -6.03
C ASP A 3 -15.95 8.34 -6.44
N GLN A 4 -16.14 7.49 -7.44
CA GLN A 4 -15.03 6.76 -8.04
C GLN A 4 -14.09 7.79 -8.67
N LEU A 5 -12.85 7.81 -8.20
CA LEU A 5 -11.84 8.69 -8.76
C LEU A 5 -11.34 8.11 -10.09
N PRO A 6 -10.89 8.95 -11.03
CA PRO A 6 -10.29 8.46 -12.26
C PRO A 6 -9.11 7.54 -11.95
N TYR A 7 -8.93 6.51 -12.79
CA TYR A 7 -7.71 5.71 -12.74
C TYR A 7 -6.53 6.59 -13.14
N ARG A 8 -5.66 6.87 -12.19
CA ARG A 8 -4.50 7.77 -12.37
C ARG A 8 -3.20 7.03 -12.64
N ILE A 9 -3.26 5.74 -12.97
CA ILE A 9 -2.08 4.89 -13.19
C ILE A 9 -1.04 5.58 -14.10
N ARG A 10 -1.47 6.30 -15.14
CA ARG A 10 -0.60 7.05 -16.06
C ARG A 10 0.03 8.31 -15.44
N ALA A 11 -0.69 9.01 -14.55
CA ALA A 11 -0.20 10.19 -13.84
C ALA A 11 0.65 9.83 -12.61
N ASP A 12 0.41 8.67 -12.02
CA ASP A 12 1.21 8.11 -10.92
C ASP A 12 2.56 7.57 -11.39
N ARG A 13 2.76 7.55 -12.71
CA ARG A 13 3.80 6.78 -13.42
C ARG A 13 5.13 7.49 -13.56
N TYR A 14 5.47 8.44 -12.70
CA TYR A 14 6.69 9.23 -12.90
C TYR A 14 8.00 8.39 -12.96
N THR A 15 7.97 7.08 -12.71
CA THR A 15 9.15 6.19 -12.71
C THR A 15 8.99 4.79 -13.33
N PHE A 16 7.83 4.35 -13.86
CA PHE A 16 7.56 2.91 -14.03
C PHE A 16 7.44 2.36 -15.47
N GLY A 17 7.51 3.17 -16.54
CA GLY A 17 7.61 2.68 -17.93
C GLY A 17 6.90 3.52 -18.99
N GLU A 18 6.79 3.01 -20.22
CA GLU A 18 6.14 3.63 -21.40
C GLU A 18 4.70 3.13 -21.64
N GLU A 19 3.80 3.90 -22.25
CA GLU A 19 2.35 3.57 -22.36
C GLU A 19 2.07 2.12 -22.82
N SER A 20 2.80 1.65 -23.83
CA SER A 20 2.75 0.28 -24.34
C SER A 20 3.11 -0.81 -23.33
N GLU A 21 3.83 -0.47 -22.27
CA GLU A 21 4.18 -1.38 -21.17
C GLU A 21 3.12 -1.39 -20.06
N ILE A 22 2.39 -0.28 -19.86
CA ILE A 22 1.32 -0.19 -18.84
C ILE A 22 0.07 -0.90 -19.29
N ASP A 23 -0.36 -0.60 -20.52
CA ASP A 23 -1.72 -0.84 -20.96
C ASP A 23 -2.13 -2.33 -20.84
N PRO A 24 -1.27 -3.31 -21.20
CA PRO A 24 -1.60 -4.72 -21.04
C PRO A 24 -1.93 -5.12 -19.59
N TYR A 25 -1.30 -4.50 -18.59
CA TYR A 25 -1.53 -4.80 -17.19
C TYR A 25 -2.68 -3.99 -16.60
N SER A 26 -2.76 -2.71 -16.95
CA SER A 26 -3.82 -1.83 -16.44
C SER A 26 -5.19 -2.30 -16.91
N GLU A 27 -5.33 -2.73 -18.17
CA GLU A 27 -6.57 -3.30 -18.69
C GLU A 27 -7.03 -4.53 -17.90
N VAL A 28 -6.11 -5.43 -17.56
CA VAL A 28 -6.43 -6.64 -16.79
C VAL A 28 -6.83 -6.29 -15.35
N VAL A 29 -6.11 -5.37 -14.71
CA VAL A 29 -6.43 -4.93 -13.35
C VAL A 29 -7.77 -4.18 -13.31
N VAL A 30 -8.03 -3.29 -14.29
CA VAL A 30 -9.30 -2.57 -14.44
C VAL A 30 -10.46 -3.55 -14.63
N ALA A 31 -10.33 -4.51 -15.55
CA ALA A 31 -11.34 -5.55 -15.74
C ALA A 31 -11.59 -6.37 -14.45
N CYS A 32 -10.54 -6.65 -13.68
CA CYS A 32 -10.65 -7.32 -12.39
C CYS A 32 -11.44 -6.47 -11.38
N VAL A 33 -11.08 -5.21 -11.17
CA VAL A 33 -11.75 -4.36 -10.16
C VAL A 33 -13.20 -4.06 -10.52
N GLU A 34 -13.52 -3.95 -11.81
CA GLU A 34 -14.88 -3.77 -12.32
C GLU A 34 -15.72 -5.06 -12.26
N GLY A 35 -15.09 -6.22 -12.01
CA GLY A 35 -15.76 -7.51 -11.94
C GLY A 35 -16.02 -8.16 -13.31
N ASN A 36 -15.43 -7.61 -14.38
CA ASN A 36 -15.46 -8.18 -15.72
C ASN A 36 -14.50 -9.37 -15.87
N LEU A 37 -13.57 -9.54 -14.92
CA LEU A 37 -12.62 -10.63 -14.86
C LEU A 37 -12.48 -11.12 -13.42
N SER A 38 -12.43 -12.45 -13.22
CA SER A 38 -12.21 -12.98 -11.86
C SER A 38 -10.79 -12.69 -11.38
N PRO A 39 -10.53 -12.57 -10.07
CA PRO A 39 -9.17 -12.32 -9.56
C PRO A 39 -8.15 -13.41 -9.95
N VAL A 40 -8.57 -14.67 -10.05
CA VAL A 40 -7.71 -15.78 -10.48
C VAL A 40 -7.38 -15.67 -11.97
N ASP A 41 -8.38 -15.43 -12.81
CA ASP A 41 -8.16 -15.26 -14.26
C ASP A 41 -7.30 -14.02 -14.56
N ALA A 42 -7.48 -12.95 -13.78
CA ALA A 42 -6.65 -11.75 -13.86
C ALA A 42 -5.19 -12.06 -13.49
N ALA A 43 -4.96 -12.81 -12.40
CA ALA A 43 -3.63 -13.28 -12.04
C ALA A 43 -3.03 -14.14 -13.16
N GLU A 44 -3.78 -15.09 -13.74
CA GLU A 44 -3.28 -15.93 -14.85
C GLU A 44 -2.91 -15.13 -16.10
N LYS A 45 -3.73 -14.14 -16.46
CA LYS A 45 -3.44 -13.25 -17.60
C LYS A 45 -2.20 -12.42 -17.35
N ILE A 46 -2.09 -11.75 -16.19
CA ILE A 46 -0.89 -10.96 -15.82
C ILE A 46 0.36 -11.84 -15.84
N THR A 47 0.26 -13.06 -15.29
CA THR A 47 1.35 -14.05 -15.28
C THR A 47 1.83 -14.40 -16.67
N THR A 48 0.88 -14.61 -17.60
CA THR A 48 1.17 -14.94 -18.99
C THR A 48 1.84 -13.76 -19.69
N ILE A 49 1.29 -12.55 -19.53
CA ILE A 49 1.88 -11.33 -20.10
C ILE A 49 3.32 -11.12 -19.59
N LEU A 50 3.56 -11.24 -18.28
CA LEU A 50 4.91 -11.12 -17.71
C LEU A 50 5.88 -12.16 -18.27
N ALA A 51 5.46 -13.42 -18.38
CA ALA A 51 6.32 -14.49 -18.91
C ALA A 51 6.64 -14.30 -20.39
N ASP A 52 5.66 -13.89 -21.19
CA ASP A 52 5.83 -13.64 -22.62
C ASP A 52 6.74 -12.44 -22.85
N GLN A 53 6.52 -11.32 -22.15
CA GLN A 53 7.38 -10.14 -22.22
C GLN A 53 8.81 -10.43 -21.77
N ALA A 54 9.00 -11.18 -20.69
CA ALA A 54 10.33 -11.55 -20.21
C ALA A 54 11.07 -12.45 -21.21
N SER A 55 10.34 -13.37 -21.87
CA SER A 55 10.89 -14.22 -22.93
C SER A 55 11.30 -13.41 -24.17
N GLN A 56 10.48 -12.44 -24.57
CA GLN A 56 10.79 -11.51 -25.67
C GLN A 56 11.98 -10.62 -25.35
N SER A 57 12.03 -10.06 -24.14
CA SER A 57 13.15 -9.25 -23.65
C SER A 57 14.45 -10.05 -23.68
N LYS A 58 14.43 -11.30 -23.21
CA LYS A 58 15.59 -12.20 -23.29
C LYS A 58 16.02 -12.45 -24.73
N ALA A 59 15.09 -12.79 -25.62
CA ALA A 59 15.42 -13.05 -27.02
C ALA A 59 16.07 -11.83 -27.69
N ASP A 60 15.57 -10.62 -27.42
CA ASP A 60 16.13 -9.37 -27.93
C ASP A 60 17.54 -9.08 -27.38
N ILE A 61 17.74 -9.27 -26.07
CA ILE A 61 19.03 -9.07 -25.40
C ILE A 61 20.08 -10.04 -25.94
N ASP A 62 19.73 -11.32 -26.02
CA ASP A 62 20.63 -12.38 -26.50
C ASP A 62 20.96 -12.19 -27.99
N LEU A 63 19.98 -11.83 -28.82
CA LEU A 63 20.16 -11.60 -30.27
C LEU A 63 21.12 -10.43 -30.55
N HIS A 64 21.00 -9.35 -29.78
CA HIS A 64 21.78 -8.13 -29.97
C HIS A 64 23.01 -8.03 -29.06
N GLN A 65 23.31 -9.08 -28.28
CA GLN A 65 24.41 -9.13 -27.30
C GLN A 65 24.43 -7.90 -26.38
N LYS A 66 23.24 -7.46 -25.95
CA LYS A 66 23.12 -6.28 -25.09
C LYS A 66 23.64 -6.61 -23.70
N ASN A 67 24.54 -5.79 -23.18
CA ASN A 67 24.99 -5.89 -21.80
C ASN A 67 24.02 -5.19 -20.84
N GLN A 68 22.76 -5.63 -20.88
CA GLN A 68 21.69 -5.12 -20.03
C GLN A 68 20.95 -6.29 -19.38
N PRO A 69 20.30 -6.07 -18.24
CA PRO A 69 19.64 -7.16 -17.56
C PRO A 69 18.30 -7.52 -18.19
N TYR A 70 17.85 -8.74 -17.93
CA TYR A 70 16.51 -9.17 -18.31
C TYR A 70 15.44 -8.38 -17.56
N VAL A 71 14.38 -8.01 -18.28
CA VAL A 71 13.29 -7.19 -17.76
C VAL A 71 12.11 -8.09 -17.40
N VAL A 72 11.63 -7.97 -16.17
CA VAL A 72 10.39 -8.61 -15.68
C VAL A 72 9.59 -7.55 -14.92
N ASN A 73 8.50 -7.07 -15.53
CA ASN A 73 7.73 -5.89 -15.08
C ASN A 73 6.82 -6.14 -13.87
N THR A 74 7.30 -6.88 -12.87
CA THR A 74 6.54 -7.19 -11.64
C THR A 74 6.29 -5.94 -10.79
N ASP A 75 7.27 -5.03 -10.72
CA ASP A 75 7.13 -3.74 -10.03
C ASP A 75 6.00 -2.88 -10.61
N LEU A 76 5.87 -2.89 -11.94
CA LEU A 76 4.81 -2.18 -12.63
C LEU A 76 3.42 -2.71 -12.25
N VAL A 77 3.27 -4.03 -12.12
CA VAL A 77 2.02 -4.65 -11.66
C VAL A 77 1.66 -4.17 -10.25
N ALA A 78 2.63 -4.11 -9.34
CA ALA A 78 2.40 -3.59 -7.99
C ALA A 78 1.97 -2.12 -7.98
N ALA A 79 2.62 -1.27 -8.77
CA ALA A 79 2.26 0.14 -8.92
C ALA A 79 0.84 0.30 -9.48
N ILE A 80 0.44 -0.51 -10.46
CA ILE A 80 -0.90 -0.52 -11.04
C ILE A 80 -1.95 -0.91 -9.99
N ILE A 81 -1.70 -1.96 -9.21
CA ILE A 81 -2.58 -2.39 -8.12
C ILE A 81 -2.72 -1.28 -7.07
N GLY A 82 -1.61 -0.66 -6.69
CA GLY A 82 -1.59 0.47 -5.74
C GLY A 82 -2.40 1.65 -6.24
N SER A 83 -2.17 2.06 -7.49
CA SER A 83 -2.91 3.15 -8.12
C SER A 83 -4.41 2.84 -8.18
N ALA A 84 -4.79 1.64 -8.64
CA ALA A 84 -6.19 1.20 -8.65
C ALA A 84 -6.80 1.26 -7.24
N SER A 85 -6.11 0.76 -6.20
CA SER A 85 -6.61 0.81 -4.82
C SER A 85 -6.86 2.23 -4.32
N SER A 86 -6.07 3.20 -4.77
CA SER A 86 -6.24 4.61 -4.41
C SER A 86 -7.46 5.26 -5.07
N SER A 87 -7.95 4.71 -6.18
CA SER A 87 -9.07 5.29 -6.94
C SER A 87 -10.45 4.91 -6.39
N PHE A 88 -10.55 3.91 -5.53
CA PHE A 88 -11.82 3.44 -4.99
C PHE A 88 -11.98 3.70 -3.50
N ALA A 89 -13.21 4.09 -3.12
CA ALA A 89 -13.55 4.35 -1.72
C ALA A 89 -13.25 3.14 -0.82
N PRO A 90 -12.95 3.37 0.48
CA PRO A 90 -12.68 2.32 1.44
C PRO A 90 -13.83 1.31 1.49
N SER A 91 -13.50 0.03 1.66
CA SER A 91 -14.47 -1.09 1.72
C SER A 91 -15.31 -1.31 0.45
N SER A 92 -15.01 -0.65 -0.67
CA SER A 92 -15.66 -0.97 -1.94
C SER A 92 -15.28 -2.38 -2.44
N PRO A 93 -16.13 -3.03 -3.27
CA PRO A 93 -15.83 -4.34 -3.83
C PRO A 93 -14.49 -4.40 -4.60
N ALA A 94 -14.04 -3.26 -5.14
CA ALA A 94 -12.76 -3.16 -5.83
C ALA A 94 -11.57 -3.53 -4.92
N HIS A 95 -11.55 -3.06 -3.67
CA HIS A 95 -10.49 -3.41 -2.71
C HIS A 95 -10.44 -4.91 -2.45
N GLU A 96 -11.59 -5.56 -2.26
CA GLU A 96 -11.64 -7.00 -2.04
C GLU A 96 -11.14 -7.77 -3.27
N ARG A 97 -11.50 -7.33 -4.48
CA ARG A 97 -11.00 -7.95 -5.72
C ARG A 97 -9.49 -7.79 -5.88
N LEU A 98 -8.92 -6.63 -5.52
CA LEU A 98 -7.47 -6.42 -5.53
C LEU A 98 -6.74 -7.32 -4.51
N LEU A 99 -7.32 -7.51 -3.31
CA LEU A 99 -6.76 -8.44 -2.31
C LEU A 99 -6.80 -9.88 -2.80
N LEU A 100 -7.91 -10.31 -3.39
CA LEU A 100 -8.06 -11.64 -3.96
C LEU A 100 -7.12 -11.84 -5.15
N LEU A 101 -6.89 -10.79 -5.96
CA LEU A 101 -5.92 -10.82 -7.06
C LEU A 101 -4.51 -11.08 -6.52
N LEU A 102 -4.08 -10.32 -5.50
CA LEU A 102 -2.78 -10.53 -4.85
C LEU A 102 -2.65 -11.97 -4.31
N ARG A 103 -3.67 -12.47 -3.62
CA ARG A 103 -3.68 -13.87 -3.11
C ARG A 103 -3.66 -14.94 -4.21
N SER A 104 -4.11 -14.59 -5.42
CA SER A 104 -4.19 -15.55 -6.51
C SER A 104 -2.83 -15.81 -7.17
N PHE A 105 -1.89 -14.85 -7.13
CA PHE A 105 -0.58 -15.01 -7.80
C PHE A 105 0.17 -16.30 -7.42
N PRO A 106 0.31 -16.69 -6.13
CA PRO A 106 1.01 -17.93 -5.79
C PRO A 106 0.24 -19.20 -6.18
N SER A 107 -1.05 -19.08 -6.52
CA SER A 107 -1.94 -20.21 -6.83
C SER A 107 -2.09 -20.47 -8.33
N VAL A 108 -1.73 -19.52 -9.18
CA VAL A 108 -1.81 -19.70 -10.63
C VAL A 108 -0.69 -20.60 -11.16
N ARG A 109 -0.84 -21.08 -12.39
CA ARG A 109 0.17 -21.92 -13.05
C ARG A 109 1.54 -21.27 -13.00
N SER A 110 2.48 -21.96 -12.34
CA SER A 110 3.88 -21.56 -12.24
C SER A 110 4.51 -21.36 -13.62
N ARG A 111 5.23 -20.24 -13.77
CA ARG A 111 5.99 -19.88 -14.97
C ARG A 111 7.44 -19.60 -14.60
N GLN A 112 8.35 -20.09 -15.42
CA GLN A 112 9.76 -19.72 -15.36
C GLN A 112 9.98 -18.47 -16.18
N VAL A 113 10.71 -17.51 -15.62
CA VAL A 113 11.17 -16.29 -16.32
C VAL A 113 12.68 -16.15 -16.17
N PRO A 114 13.36 -15.47 -17.10
CA PRO A 114 14.77 -15.12 -16.93
C PRO A 114 15.01 -14.40 -15.61
N ASN A 115 16.13 -14.71 -14.95
CA ASN A 115 16.46 -14.07 -13.68
C ASN A 115 16.88 -12.61 -13.92
N PRO A 116 16.15 -11.61 -13.37
CA PRO A 116 16.48 -10.21 -13.59
C PRO A 116 17.83 -9.84 -12.97
N ASN A 117 18.36 -10.56 -11.98
CA ASN A 117 19.65 -10.25 -11.36
C ASN A 117 20.87 -10.56 -12.24
N LEU A 118 20.64 -11.21 -13.39
CA LEU A 118 21.68 -11.60 -14.33
C LEU A 118 21.64 -10.73 -15.60
N ASP A 119 22.80 -10.51 -16.19
CA ASP A 119 22.93 -9.92 -17.53
C ASP A 119 22.86 -10.99 -18.64
N GLY A 120 23.00 -10.55 -19.90
CA GLY A 120 23.00 -11.44 -21.07
C GLY A 120 24.12 -12.50 -21.07
N ASN A 121 25.18 -12.33 -20.26
CA ASN A 121 26.26 -13.29 -20.10
C ASN A 121 26.04 -14.23 -18.89
N LEU A 122 24.88 -14.13 -18.24
CA LEU A 122 24.55 -14.82 -16.98
C LEU A 122 25.45 -14.40 -15.81
N GLU A 123 26.08 -13.23 -15.88
CA GLU A 123 26.83 -12.67 -14.77
C GLU A 123 25.91 -11.83 -13.87
N ILE A 124 26.24 -11.79 -12.57
CA ILE A 124 25.57 -10.89 -11.62
C ILE A 124 25.85 -9.46 -12.04
N ARG A 125 24.80 -8.63 -12.08
CA ARG A 125 24.90 -7.21 -12.39
C ARG A 125 26.01 -6.53 -11.55
N PRO A 126 26.81 -5.61 -12.12
CA PRO A 126 27.86 -4.91 -11.38
C PRO A 126 27.37 -4.24 -10.08
N ALA A 127 26.17 -3.64 -10.10
CA ALA A 127 25.55 -3.01 -8.94
C ALA A 127 25.23 -3.98 -7.78
N LEU A 128 25.27 -5.29 -8.07
CA LEU A 128 24.91 -6.37 -7.16
C LEU A 128 26.11 -7.28 -6.83
N LYS A 129 27.29 -7.04 -7.41
CA LYS A 129 28.47 -7.93 -7.26
C LYS A 129 28.89 -8.10 -5.80
N ASP A 130 28.84 -7.04 -4.99
CA ASP A 130 29.21 -7.09 -3.56
C ASP A 130 28.22 -7.92 -2.71
N PHE A 131 27.03 -8.18 -3.24
CA PHE A 131 25.99 -8.96 -2.58
C PHE A 131 25.83 -10.37 -3.17
N GLY A 132 26.76 -10.82 -4.02
CA GLY A 132 26.58 -12.05 -4.81
C GLY A 132 26.31 -13.32 -4.00
N HIS A 133 26.73 -13.38 -2.73
CA HIS A 133 26.45 -14.51 -1.83
C HIS A 133 25.00 -14.56 -1.31
N LEU A 134 24.23 -13.49 -1.48
CA LEU A 134 22.82 -13.37 -1.06
C LEU A 134 21.85 -13.42 -2.25
N ILE A 135 22.37 -13.47 -3.46
CA ILE A 135 21.59 -13.30 -4.68
C ILE A 135 21.36 -14.65 -5.34
N ASP A 136 20.12 -14.88 -5.76
CA ASP A 136 19.79 -16.03 -6.60
C ASP A 136 20.50 -15.91 -7.94
N THR A 137 21.39 -16.87 -8.25
CA THR A 137 22.18 -16.94 -9.48
C THR A 137 21.63 -17.95 -10.48
N ARG A 138 20.47 -18.57 -10.22
CA ARG A 138 19.84 -19.47 -11.18
C ARG A 138 19.51 -18.69 -12.46
N PRO A 139 19.73 -19.24 -13.67
CA PRO A 139 19.42 -18.53 -14.93
C PRO A 139 17.93 -18.16 -15.08
N HIS A 140 17.07 -18.91 -14.40
CA HIS A 140 15.63 -18.72 -14.40
C HIS A 140 15.10 -18.72 -12.97
N MET A 141 14.02 -17.99 -12.78
CA MET A 141 13.27 -17.94 -11.52
C MET A 141 11.81 -18.28 -11.76
N ILE A 142 11.15 -18.76 -10.71
CA ILE A 142 9.71 -18.96 -10.69
C ILE A 142 9.04 -17.63 -10.33
N LEU A 143 8.10 -17.18 -11.16
CA LEU A 143 7.51 -15.84 -11.04
C LEU A 143 6.77 -15.62 -9.70
N TRP A 144 6.02 -16.62 -9.23
CA TRP A 144 5.15 -16.49 -8.05
C TRP A 144 5.38 -17.59 -6.99
N GLU A 145 6.62 -17.80 -6.55
CA GLU A 145 6.85 -18.63 -5.36
C GLU A 145 6.17 -17.99 -4.12
N ASN A 146 6.15 -16.66 -4.10
CA ASN A 146 5.49 -15.82 -3.12
C ASN A 146 5.23 -14.43 -3.76
N LEU A 147 4.80 -13.47 -2.96
CA LEU A 147 4.54 -12.09 -3.41
C LEU A 147 5.76 -11.18 -3.36
N ASP A 148 6.94 -11.67 -2.94
CA ASP A 148 8.13 -10.83 -2.76
C ASP A 148 8.54 -10.18 -4.07
N LYS A 149 8.25 -10.82 -5.21
CA LYS A 149 8.56 -10.30 -6.55
C LYS A 149 7.80 -9.04 -6.91
N LEU A 150 6.69 -8.75 -6.24
CA LEU A 150 5.95 -7.50 -6.44
C LEU A 150 6.60 -6.31 -5.71
N HIS A 151 7.57 -6.55 -4.82
CA HIS A 151 8.20 -5.52 -3.97
C HIS A 151 7.16 -4.52 -3.43
N LEU A 152 6.09 -5.05 -2.83
CA LEU A 152 4.89 -4.28 -2.49
C LEU A 152 5.21 -3.11 -1.54
N VAL A 153 6.18 -3.26 -0.64
CA VAL A 153 6.57 -2.19 0.31
C VAL A 153 7.16 -1.00 -0.45
N GLU A 154 8.07 -1.26 -1.37
CA GLU A 154 8.76 -0.25 -2.18
C GLU A 154 7.78 0.39 -3.16
N ASN A 155 7.08 -0.42 -3.96
CA ASN A 155 6.25 0.07 -5.05
C ASN A 155 4.98 0.78 -4.57
N LEU A 156 4.36 0.30 -3.49
CA LEU A 156 3.21 0.99 -2.91
C LEU A 156 3.64 2.19 -2.06
N GLY A 157 4.84 2.14 -1.46
CA GLY A 157 5.39 3.23 -0.64
C GLY A 157 5.51 4.55 -1.40
N VAL A 158 5.91 4.51 -2.68
CA VAL A 158 6.00 5.70 -3.54
C VAL A 158 4.64 6.42 -3.65
N LEU A 159 3.54 5.68 -3.72
CA LEU A 159 2.20 6.28 -3.79
C LEU A 159 1.77 6.94 -2.47
N ALA A 160 2.38 6.58 -1.35
CA ALA A 160 2.14 7.21 -0.06
C ALA A 160 2.74 8.62 0.03
N GLU A 161 3.71 8.95 -0.82
CA GLU A 161 4.37 10.27 -0.84
C GLU A 161 3.52 11.37 -1.49
N ILE A 162 2.41 11.01 -2.14
CA ILE A 162 1.48 11.94 -2.82
C ILE A 162 0.88 12.98 -1.84
N GLY A 163 0.93 12.72 -0.53
CA GLY A 163 0.62 13.69 0.52
C GLY A 163 -0.85 14.11 0.59
N VAL A 164 -1.15 15.06 1.48
CA VAL A 164 -2.49 15.65 1.66
C VAL A 164 -2.35 17.16 1.61
N GLU A 165 -2.92 17.79 0.58
CA GLU A 165 -2.95 19.26 0.48
C GLU A 165 -4.14 19.86 1.26
N LYS A 166 -5.35 19.31 1.06
CA LYS A 166 -6.59 19.82 1.66
C LYS A 166 -7.61 18.69 1.84
N CYS A 167 -8.38 18.70 2.94
CA CYS A 167 -9.55 17.82 3.10
C CYS A 167 -10.47 17.91 1.87
N THR A 168 -11.02 16.76 1.46
CA THR A 168 -11.88 16.59 0.26
C THR A 168 -11.19 16.78 -1.08
N SER A 169 -9.89 17.14 -1.13
CA SER A 169 -9.14 17.14 -2.39
C SER A 169 -9.01 15.72 -2.91
N GLU A 170 -8.78 15.59 -4.22
CA GLU A 170 -8.54 14.29 -4.81
C GLU A 170 -7.35 13.56 -4.17
N GLN A 171 -6.23 14.25 -3.95
CA GLN A 171 -5.07 13.68 -3.25
C GLN A 171 -5.44 13.13 -1.87
N GLN A 172 -6.27 13.86 -1.11
CA GLN A 172 -6.72 13.41 0.20
C GLN A 172 -7.61 12.16 0.10
N GLN A 173 -8.53 12.13 -0.85
CA GLN A 173 -9.40 10.97 -1.08
C GLN A 173 -8.56 9.75 -1.46
N ARG A 174 -7.58 9.91 -2.36
CA ARG A 174 -6.64 8.86 -2.73
C ARG A 174 -5.80 8.37 -1.56
N TRP A 175 -5.31 9.29 -0.73
CA TRP A 175 -4.56 8.93 0.48
C TRP A 175 -5.41 8.14 1.48
N ARG A 176 -6.68 8.54 1.68
CA ARG A 176 -7.64 7.78 2.50
C ARG A 176 -7.84 6.36 1.96
N ASN A 177 -8.09 6.25 0.66
CA ASN A 177 -8.35 4.97 0.00
C ASN A 177 -7.13 4.04 0.07
N LEU A 178 -5.94 4.58 -0.20
CA LEU A 178 -4.67 3.86 -0.10
C LEU A 178 -4.34 3.46 1.34
N SER A 179 -4.57 4.35 2.32
CA SER A 179 -4.40 4.06 3.75
C SER A 179 -5.27 2.89 4.21
N PHE A 180 -6.52 2.81 3.72
CA PHE A 180 -7.38 1.67 3.95
C PHE A 180 -6.79 0.38 3.38
N PHE A 181 -6.32 0.41 2.13
CA PHE A 181 -5.71 -0.75 1.49
C PHE A 181 -4.46 -1.22 2.24
N PHE A 182 -3.60 -0.31 2.68
CA PHE A 182 -2.40 -0.63 3.46
C PHE A 182 -2.74 -1.27 4.79
N ALA A 183 -3.71 -0.72 5.52
CA ALA A 183 -4.19 -1.29 6.76
C ALA A 183 -4.73 -2.71 6.51
N ARG A 184 -5.45 -2.93 5.41
CA ARG A 184 -6.03 -4.22 5.05
C ARG A 184 -4.96 -5.26 4.71
N LEU A 185 -3.97 -4.91 3.90
CA LEU A 185 -2.83 -5.78 3.58
C LEU A 185 -2.04 -6.17 4.83
N THR A 186 -1.79 -5.20 5.70
CA THR A 186 -1.04 -5.38 6.96
C THR A 186 -1.79 -6.26 7.95
N THR A 187 -3.07 -5.98 8.17
CA THR A 187 -3.91 -6.70 9.15
C THR A 187 -4.19 -8.14 8.72
N GLN A 188 -4.24 -8.40 7.42
CA GLN A 188 -4.41 -9.75 6.87
C GLN A 188 -3.08 -10.52 6.70
N GLY A 189 -1.94 -9.92 7.05
CA GLY A 189 -0.62 -10.58 6.97
C GLY A 189 -0.14 -10.83 5.54
N ILE A 190 -0.61 -10.05 4.57
CA ILE A 190 -0.16 -10.16 3.17
C ILE A 190 1.20 -9.47 3.01
N VAL A 191 1.31 -8.23 3.50
CA VAL A 191 2.56 -7.45 3.54
C VAL A 191 2.47 -6.44 4.68
N ASP A 192 3.57 -6.24 5.42
CA ASP A 192 3.62 -5.24 6.49
C ASP A 192 3.89 -3.84 5.93
N LEU A 193 2.82 -3.06 5.77
CA LEU A 193 2.84 -1.66 5.35
C LEU A 193 2.59 -0.71 6.53
N SER A 194 2.76 -1.20 7.76
CA SER A 194 2.50 -0.42 8.97
C SER A 194 3.32 0.86 9.04
N HIS A 195 4.53 0.84 8.50
CA HIS A 195 5.39 2.02 8.43
C HIS A 195 4.72 3.17 7.65
N PHE A 196 3.84 2.89 6.68
CA PHE A 196 3.09 3.90 5.93
C PHE A 196 1.76 4.30 6.57
N SER A 197 1.51 3.95 7.83
CA SER A 197 0.25 4.28 8.48
C SER A 197 0.01 5.79 8.58
N ALA A 198 -1.19 6.22 8.17
CA ALA A 198 -1.65 7.60 8.33
C ALA A 198 -1.80 8.02 9.80
N LEU A 199 -1.82 7.09 10.75
CA LEU A 199 -1.78 7.43 12.18
C LEU A 199 -0.52 8.22 12.54
N PHE A 200 0.63 7.89 11.95
CA PHE A 200 1.87 8.64 12.16
C PHE A 200 1.79 10.07 11.65
N MET A 201 0.92 10.34 10.68
CA MET A 201 0.70 11.71 10.21
C MET A 201 -0.01 12.57 11.24
N LEU A 202 -0.65 12.01 12.27
CA LEU A 202 -1.30 12.78 13.34
C LEU A 202 -0.32 13.23 14.45
N LEU A 203 0.92 12.75 14.41
CA LEU A 203 1.95 13.13 15.39
C LEU A 203 2.32 14.62 15.25
N PRO A 204 2.59 15.35 16.36
CA PRO A 204 2.92 16.78 16.34
C PRO A 204 4.02 17.16 15.34
N GLU A 205 5.07 16.34 15.22
CA GLU A 205 6.21 16.54 14.33
C GLU A 205 5.86 16.40 12.84
N MET A 206 4.76 15.72 12.52
CA MET A 206 4.26 15.54 11.15
C MET A 206 3.19 16.57 10.76
N GLN A 207 2.76 17.42 11.70
CA GLN A 207 1.73 18.42 11.48
C GLN A 207 2.32 19.75 11.03
N ILE A 208 1.62 20.45 10.12
CA ILE A 208 1.93 21.85 9.84
C ILE A 208 1.57 22.72 11.05
N LYS A 209 2.16 23.90 11.17
CA LYS A 209 1.91 24.80 12.31
C LYS A 209 0.43 25.19 12.36
N SER A 210 -0.15 25.24 13.56
CA SER A 210 -1.56 25.63 13.75
C SER A 210 -1.88 27.05 13.28
N THR A 211 -0.86 27.90 13.16
CA THR A 211 -0.96 29.26 12.61
C THR A 211 -0.97 29.31 11.08
N THR A 212 -0.64 28.21 10.39
CA THR A 212 -0.63 28.13 8.93
C THR A 212 -2.06 28.08 8.38
N SER A 213 -2.35 28.91 7.38
CA SER A 213 -3.64 28.85 6.67
C SER A 213 -3.88 27.45 6.10
N GLY A 214 -5.08 26.90 6.29
CA GLY A 214 -5.42 25.55 5.86
C GLY A 214 -5.04 24.43 6.84
N TRP A 215 -4.41 24.74 7.98
CA TRP A 215 -4.01 23.74 8.99
C TRP A 215 -5.13 22.76 9.40
N SER A 216 -6.32 23.26 9.74
CA SER A 216 -7.41 22.38 10.16
C SER A 216 -7.95 21.50 9.02
N GLY A 217 -7.87 21.97 7.77
CA GLY A 217 -8.16 21.16 6.59
C GLY A 217 -7.13 20.07 6.35
N PHE A 218 -5.84 20.36 6.58
CA PHE A 218 -4.78 19.34 6.56
C PHE A 218 -5.00 18.28 7.65
N LEU A 219 -5.24 18.71 8.89
CA LEU A 219 -5.56 17.83 10.02
C LEU A 219 -6.78 16.95 9.72
N ALA A 220 -7.85 17.54 9.18
CA ALA A 220 -9.06 16.80 8.81
C ALA A 220 -8.78 15.72 7.75
N GLY A 221 -7.99 16.05 6.72
CA GLY A 221 -7.61 15.10 5.68
C GLY A 221 -6.78 13.93 6.21
N GLN A 222 -5.79 14.21 7.07
CA GLN A 222 -5.00 13.16 7.73
C GLN A 222 -5.83 12.32 8.68
N THR A 223 -6.77 12.94 9.41
CA THR A 223 -7.66 12.24 10.34
C THR A 223 -8.56 11.22 9.62
N LEU A 224 -9.11 11.58 8.45
CA LEU A 224 -9.88 10.65 7.63
C LEU A 224 -9.08 9.42 7.19
N ALA A 225 -7.81 9.62 6.79
CA ALA A 225 -6.93 8.54 6.39
C ALA A 225 -6.49 7.68 7.60
N ALA A 226 -6.15 8.32 8.72
CA ALA A 226 -5.80 7.66 9.97
C ALA A 226 -6.96 6.81 10.53
N ALA A 227 -8.20 7.27 10.39
CA ALA A 227 -9.38 6.51 10.80
C ALA A 227 -9.47 5.15 10.08
N GLN A 228 -8.92 5.01 8.87
CA GLN A 228 -8.92 3.73 8.13
C GLN A 228 -8.05 2.65 8.77
N TRP A 229 -7.15 3.02 9.69
CA TRP A 229 -6.36 2.07 10.49
C TRP A 229 -7.05 1.64 11.78
N ILE A 230 -8.16 2.28 12.15
CA ILE A 230 -8.85 2.06 13.42
C ILE A 230 -10.28 1.54 13.21
N VAL A 231 -11.06 2.25 12.41
CA VAL A 231 -12.52 2.05 12.28
C VAL A 231 -12.90 0.75 11.59
N PRO A 232 -12.28 0.34 10.46
CA PRO A 232 -12.66 -0.89 9.81
C PRO A 232 -12.42 -2.11 10.69
N GLU A 233 -13.21 -3.15 10.46
CA GLU A 233 -13.20 -4.37 11.27
C GLU A 233 -11.78 -4.96 11.39
N ASN A 234 -11.39 -5.30 12.62
CA ASN A 234 -10.09 -5.85 13.00
C ASN A 234 -8.87 -4.93 12.80
N HIS A 235 -9.01 -3.76 12.17
CA HIS A 235 -7.88 -2.84 11.97
C HIS A 235 -7.41 -2.25 13.30
N GLY A 236 -8.33 -1.67 14.09
CA GLY A 236 -8.00 -1.15 15.43
C GLY A 236 -7.43 -2.21 16.38
N VAL A 237 -7.92 -3.45 16.30
CA VAL A 237 -7.40 -4.59 17.10
C VAL A 237 -5.93 -4.84 16.78
N TRP A 238 -5.58 -4.85 15.49
CA TRP A 238 -4.19 -5.03 15.07
C TRP A 238 -3.30 -3.91 15.59
N VAL A 239 -3.74 -2.65 15.44
CA VAL A 239 -2.99 -1.46 15.92
C VAL A 239 -2.76 -1.54 17.43
N TRP A 240 -3.81 -1.81 18.20
CA TRP A 240 -3.72 -1.97 19.65
C TRP A 240 -2.71 -3.05 20.04
N ARG A 241 -2.78 -4.23 19.42
CA ARG A 241 -1.82 -5.33 19.65
C ARG A 241 -0.39 -4.96 19.23
N ALA A 242 -0.21 -4.19 18.16
CA ALA A 242 1.10 -3.68 17.77
C ALA A 242 1.67 -2.75 18.84
N CYS A 243 0.84 -1.83 19.37
CA CYS A 243 1.21 -0.93 20.46
C CYS A 243 1.61 -1.66 21.74
N GLN A 244 0.87 -2.69 22.14
CA GLN A 244 1.16 -3.51 23.32
C GLN A 244 2.45 -4.34 23.18
N ARG A 245 2.83 -4.75 21.96
CA ARG A 245 4.02 -5.59 21.73
C ARG A 245 5.32 -4.80 21.88
N THR A 246 5.40 -3.58 21.36
CA THR A 246 6.63 -2.77 21.40
C THR A 246 6.99 -2.31 22.79
N GLU A 247 6.00 -2.05 23.65
CA GLU A 247 6.23 -1.70 25.06
C GLU A 247 6.97 -2.80 25.82
N ARG A 248 6.77 -4.08 25.44
CA ARG A 248 7.48 -5.23 26.00
C ARG A 248 8.93 -5.35 25.52
N LEU A 249 9.29 -4.70 24.41
CA LEU A 249 10.60 -4.83 23.75
C LEU A 249 11.50 -3.60 23.94
N ALA A 250 11.03 -2.55 24.63
CA ALA A 250 11.72 -1.26 24.78
C ALA A 250 12.92 -1.25 25.76
N ALA A 251 13.58 -2.40 25.97
CA ALA A 251 14.78 -2.50 26.80
C ALA A 251 16.09 -2.32 26.03
N GLU A 252 16.11 -2.40 24.69
CA GLU A 252 17.36 -2.33 23.91
C GLU A 252 17.24 -1.44 22.64
N GLU A 253 18.34 -0.77 22.34
CA GLU A 253 18.53 0.47 21.57
C GLU A 253 18.06 0.51 20.09
N ARG A 254 17.54 1.69 19.67
CA ARG A 254 17.82 2.46 18.41
C ARG A 254 16.89 3.70 18.27
N PRO A 255 17.31 4.79 17.58
CA PRO A 255 16.53 6.04 17.45
C PRO A 255 15.28 5.86 16.56
N PRO A 256 14.27 6.75 16.64
CA PRO A 256 12.86 6.36 16.56
C PRO A 256 12.39 6.23 15.12
N ARG A 257 12.30 5.01 14.60
CA ARG A 257 11.38 4.72 13.51
C ARG A 257 9.99 4.51 14.11
N ARG A 258 9.03 5.36 13.72
CA ARG A 258 7.56 5.19 13.82
C ARG A 258 7.14 4.07 14.78
N LYS A 259 7.14 4.37 16.08
CA LYS A 259 6.96 3.35 17.13
C LYS A 259 5.48 3.05 17.34
N TRP A 260 5.08 1.80 17.21
CA TRP A 260 3.77 1.35 17.68
C TRP A 260 3.83 1.15 19.18
N ASN A 261 3.44 2.14 20.00
CA ASN A 261 3.45 2.03 21.47
C ASN A 261 2.20 2.67 22.10
N LEU A 262 1.99 2.48 23.40
CA LEU A 262 0.82 3.03 24.10
C LEU A 262 0.84 4.57 24.19
N GLU A 263 2.02 5.19 24.21
CA GLU A 263 2.13 6.67 24.19
C GLU A 263 1.57 7.25 22.89
N TYR A 264 1.93 6.66 21.74
CA TYR A 264 1.43 7.07 20.44
C TYR A 264 -0.05 6.73 20.28
N TRP A 265 -0.50 5.61 20.83
CA TRP A 265 -1.93 5.29 20.90
C TRP A 265 -2.73 6.40 21.58
N GLU A 266 -2.26 6.87 22.75
CA GLU A 266 -2.88 7.97 23.48
C GLU A 266 -2.85 9.29 22.71
N LEU A 267 -1.73 9.57 22.04
CA LEU A 267 -1.58 10.75 21.21
C LEU A 267 -2.55 10.75 20.02
N TRP A 268 -2.67 9.62 19.31
CA TRP A 268 -3.64 9.47 18.22
C TRP A 268 -5.07 9.61 18.73
N ARG A 269 -5.39 9.02 19.89
CA ARG A 269 -6.69 9.17 20.54
C ARG A 269 -7.00 10.64 20.85
N SER A 270 -6.04 11.36 21.41
CA SER A 270 -6.18 12.80 21.66
C SER A 270 -6.43 13.57 20.36
N ARG A 271 -5.75 13.22 19.26
CA ARG A 271 -5.96 13.88 17.96
C ARG A 271 -7.32 13.64 17.36
N PHE A 272 -7.85 12.43 17.46
CA PHE A 272 -9.25 12.19 17.08
C PHE A 272 -10.20 13.02 17.94
N ARG A 273 -9.95 13.14 19.25
CA ARG A 273 -10.74 13.98 20.15
C ARG A 273 -10.68 15.47 19.77
N ASP A 274 -9.49 16.01 19.51
CA ASP A 274 -9.30 17.40 19.07
C ASP A 274 -10.15 17.73 17.83
N VAL A 275 -10.30 16.79 16.91
CA VAL A 275 -11.12 16.96 15.69
C VAL A 275 -12.62 16.93 16.00
N VAL A 276 -13.05 16.07 16.91
CA VAL A 276 -14.46 16.00 17.34
C VAL A 276 -14.89 17.26 18.07
N GLU A 277 -14.04 17.81 18.95
CA GLU A 277 -14.35 19.00 19.77
C GLU A 277 -14.40 20.32 18.98
N ARG A 278 -13.90 20.32 17.73
CA ARG A 278 -13.88 21.49 16.84
C ARG A 278 -15.16 21.59 15.99
N GLU A 279 -16.31 21.70 16.64
CA GLU A 279 -17.62 21.75 15.96
C GLU A 279 -17.81 23.02 15.12
N GLU A 280 -17.26 24.15 15.58
CA GLU A 280 -17.36 25.46 14.92
C GLU A 280 -16.32 25.66 13.79
N ASP A 281 -15.35 24.76 13.65
CA ASP A 281 -14.34 24.89 12.58
C ASP A 281 -14.90 24.31 11.27
N GLU A 282 -15.49 25.17 10.43
CA GLU A 282 -16.09 24.81 9.13
C GLU A 282 -15.11 24.09 8.17
N ARG A 283 -13.80 24.24 8.38
CA ARG A 283 -12.77 23.56 7.58
C ARG A 283 -12.67 22.07 7.91
N ILE A 284 -13.23 21.64 9.04
CA ILE A 284 -13.37 20.24 9.43
C ILE A 284 -14.76 19.78 9.01
N HIS A 285 -14.81 19.06 7.89
CA HIS A 285 -16.07 18.57 7.34
C HIS A 285 -16.80 17.62 8.33
N PRO A 286 -18.14 17.64 8.42
CA PRO A 286 -18.90 16.78 9.35
C PRO A 286 -18.55 15.30 9.28
N VAL A 287 -18.33 14.77 8.06
CA VAL A 287 -17.90 13.37 7.86
C VAL A 287 -16.58 13.05 8.57
N VAL A 288 -15.64 13.99 8.63
CA VAL A 288 -14.36 13.81 9.35
C VAL A 288 -14.63 13.63 10.85
N ARG A 289 -15.53 14.43 11.41
CA ARG A 289 -15.90 14.34 12.84
C ARG A 289 -16.59 13.02 13.13
N GLU A 290 -17.49 12.56 12.26
CA GLU A 290 -18.14 11.26 12.42
C GLU A 290 -17.16 10.09 12.36
N GLU A 291 -16.21 10.10 11.42
CA GLU A 291 -15.15 9.08 11.37
C GLU A 291 -14.22 9.14 12.60
N ALA A 292 -13.90 10.34 13.10
CA ALA A 292 -13.12 10.50 14.33
C ALA A 292 -13.88 9.98 15.56
N LYS A 293 -15.20 10.23 15.67
CA LYS A 293 -16.06 9.67 16.73
C LYS A 293 -16.07 8.14 16.69
N LYS A 294 -16.19 7.54 15.50
CA LYS A 294 -16.10 6.08 15.33
C LYS A 294 -14.75 5.55 15.78
N ALA A 295 -13.66 6.20 15.37
CA ALA A 295 -12.31 5.80 15.76
C ALA A 295 -12.15 5.83 17.29
N LEU A 296 -12.56 6.92 17.96
CA LEU A 296 -12.54 7.03 19.42
C LEU A 296 -13.34 5.92 20.10
N LYS A 297 -14.54 5.62 19.60
CA LYS A 297 -15.38 4.54 20.14
C LYS A 297 -14.66 3.18 20.08
N VAL A 298 -14.02 2.86 18.95
CA VAL A 298 -13.24 1.63 18.80
C VAL A 298 -12.04 1.62 19.74
N MET A 299 -11.29 2.72 19.84
CA MET A 299 -10.13 2.81 20.72
C MET A 299 -10.50 2.61 22.19
N ILE A 300 -11.56 3.26 22.66
CA ILE A 300 -12.05 3.12 24.04
C ILE A 300 -12.52 1.68 24.33
N ALA A 301 -13.21 1.04 23.38
CA ALA A 301 -13.65 -0.35 23.54
C ALA A 301 -12.44 -1.31 23.66
N LEU A 302 -11.39 -1.09 22.88
CA LEU A 302 -10.15 -1.89 22.93
C LEU A 302 -9.41 -1.75 24.26
N GLU A 303 -9.32 -0.53 24.80
CA GLU A 303 -8.69 -0.25 26.10
C GLU A 303 -9.43 -0.93 27.26
N ARG A 304 -10.76 -1.02 27.17
CA ARG A 304 -11.61 -1.67 28.18
C ARG A 304 -11.60 -3.20 28.09
N GLY A 305 -11.06 -3.75 27.01
CA GLY A 305 -11.14 -5.18 26.71
C GLY A 305 -12.52 -5.63 26.24
N ASP A 306 -13.34 -4.71 25.72
CA ASP A 306 -14.72 -4.95 25.29
C ASP A 306 -14.81 -5.64 23.91
N THR A 307 -13.72 -6.18 23.38
CA THR A 307 -13.70 -6.88 22.08
C THR A 307 -14.20 -8.32 22.20
N ASN A 308 -15.53 -8.47 22.14
CA ASN A 308 -16.33 -9.67 21.88
C ASN A 308 -16.04 -10.92 22.74
N LYS A 309 -16.79 -11.00 23.86
CA LYS A 309 -17.63 -12.17 24.12
C LYS A 309 -18.73 -12.19 23.05
N GLU A 310 -18.51 -12.91 21.96
CA GLU A 310 -19.52 -13.47 21.04
C GLU A 310 -18.74 -14.06 19.86
N GLN A 311 -18.39 -15.35 20.02
CA GLN A 311 -18.05 -16.28 18.95
C GLN A 311 -19.29 -17.11 18.63
#